data_AF-A0A183FPI3-F1
#
_entry.id   AF-A0A183FPI3-F1
#
_cell.length_a   1.000
_cell.length_b   1.000
_cell.length_c   1.000
_cell.angle_alpha   90.00
_cell.angle_beta   90.00
_cell.angle_gamma   90.00
#
_symmetry.space_group_name_H-M   'P 1'
#
loop_
_entity.id
_entity.type
_entity.pdbx_description
1 polymer ?
#
loop_
_entity_poly.entity_id
_entity_poly.type
_entity_poly.pdbx_seq_one_letter_code
_entity_poly.pdbx_strand_id
1 'polypeptide(L)'
;LLESYEERRKKEREAEEEELRKLKEKQERRRLEREQEEREQAEKKRLEEERRRAEEEARRLRQEEEKRKKEEEKNKRQQMSGVSFAAAGTGGGRNFVIPTKTEKNDKFGNIVQAKQEMGMTKEQQEEAKKVFMIGVRNAIPEASGISASELKAKIKELHQRICKLETDKYDLEKRHERQENAGHKKGVDPSDANGRHPPKVQVFSKYDRQIDRRNFRERRLMYENKNAFPCFPGVPPPPTVFEKIFRKYAHEIQEDEDRAEDEQYDWGQAADE
;
A
#
# COMPACT_ATOMS: atom_id res chain seq x y z
N LEU A 1 34.24 50.22 -28.23
CA LEU A 1 34.39 48.79 -28.64
C LEU A 1 34.31 47.84 -27.44
N LEU A 2 35.02 48.10 -26.33
CA LEU A 2 34.88 47.33 -25.07
C LEU A 2 33.54 47.57 -24.35
N GLU A 3 33.09 48.82 -24.20
CA GLU A 3 31.77 49.15 -23.62
C GLU A 3 30.61 48.43 -24.34
N SER A 4 30.64 48.41 -25.67
CA SER A 4 29.65 47.71 -26.50
C SER A 4 29.69 46.17 -26.40
N TYR A 5 30.78 45.61 -25.86
CA TYR A 5 30.93 44.17 -25.61
C TYR A 5 30.46 43.82 -24.19
N GLU A 6 30.77 44.67 -23.21
CA GLU A 6 30.30 44.55 -21.83
C GLU A 6 28.77 44.72 -21.73
N GLU A 7 28.19 45.69 -22.43
CA GLU A 7 26.74 45.86 -22.53
C GLU A 7 26.07 44.64 -23.16
N ARG A 8 26.69 44.04 -24.18
CA ARG A 8 26.15 42.84 -24.85
C ARG A 8 26.16 41.63 -23.90
N ARG A 9 27.25 41.44 -23.15
CA ARG A 9 27.38 40.40 -22.10
C ARG A 9 26.46 40.63 -20.90
N LYS A 10 26.15 41.88 -20.58
CA LYS A 10 25.19 42.21 -19.53
C LYS A 10 23.77 41.88 -19.99
N LYS A 11 23.41 42.26 -21.21
CA LYS A 11 22.10 41.97 -21.81
C LYS A 11 21.85 40.48 -22.03
N GLU A 12 22.89 39.73 -22.39
CA GLU A 12 22.82 38.26 -22.54
C GLU A 12 22.58 37.57 -21.18
N ARG A 13 23.31 37.97 -20.13
CA ARG A 13 23.08 37.47 -18.77
C ARG A 13 21.70 37.83 -18.23
N GLU A 14 21.24 39.05 -18.48
CA GLU A 14 19.92 39.51 -18.05
C GLU A 14 18.80 38.73 -18.76
N ALA A 15 18.96 38.43 -20.06
CA ALA A 15 18.03 37.60 -20.81
C ALA A 15 18.01 36.14 -20.31
N GLU A 16 19.18 35.55 -20.01
CA GLU A 16 19.27 34.21 -19.42
C GLU A 16 18.64 34.15 -18.03
N GLU A 17 18.88 35.15 -17.18
CA GLU A 17 18.27 35.25 -15.85
C GLU A 17 16.75 35.42 -15.93
N GLU A 18 16.24 36.20 -16.89
CA GLU A 18 14.80 36.39 -17.09
C GLU A 18 14.11 35.10 -17.57
N GLU A 19 14.73 34.36 -18.49
CA GLU A 19 14.24 33.06 -18.96
C GLU A 19 14.24 32.01 -17.82
N LEU A 20 15.30 31.97 -17.01
CA LEU A 20 15.36 31.13 -15.80
C LEU A 20 14.28 31.50 -14.79
N ARG A 21 13.99 32.79 -14.63
CA ARG A 21 12.94 33.28 -13.73
C ARG A 21 11.56 32.87 -14.24
N LYS A 22 11.27 33.04 -15.53
CA LYS A 22 10.01 32.60 -16.15
C LYS A 22 9.81 31.09 -16.04
N LEU A 23 10.88 30.32 -16.19
CA LEU A 23 10.83 28.86 -16.05
C LEU A 23 10.50 28.45 -14.61
N LYS A 24 11.17 29.05 -13.62
CA LYS A 24 10.90 28.81 -12.19
C LYS A 24 9.48 29.24 -11.80
N GLU A 25 9.03 30.40 -12.26
CA GLU A 25 7.67 30.90 -12.01
C GLU A 25 6.60 29.97 -12.60
N LYS A 26 6.83 29.44 -13.80
CA LYS A 26 5.94 28.45 -14.43
C LYS A 26 5.92 27.12 -13.67
N GLN A 27 7.06 26.71 -13.11
CA GLN A 27 7.17 25.48 -12.31
C GLN A 27 6.48 25.63 -10.95
N GLU A 28 6.68 26.76 -10.28
CA GLU A 28 6.00 27.12 -9.04
C GLU A 28 4.49 27.28 -9.25
N ARG A 29 4.04 27.91 -10.35
CA ARG A 29 2.61 27.98 -10.67
C ARG A 29 1.96 26.60 -10.80
N ARG A 30 2.63 25.67 -11.50
CA ARG A 30 2.17 24.27 -11.60
C ARG A 30 2.18 23.53 -10.27
N ARG A 31 3.06 23.92 -9.34
CA ARG A 31 3.12 23.33 -8.00
C ARG A 31 1.98 23.86 -7.14
N LEU A 32 1.74 25.16 -7.19
CA LEU A 32 0.67 25.84 -6.48
C LEU A 32 -0.72 25.37 -6.95
N GLU A 33 -0.89 25.17 -8.25
CA GLU A 33 -2.14 24.64 -8.84
C GLU A 33 -2.43 23.21 -8.36
N ARG A 34 -1.42 22.34 -8.34
CA ARG A 34 -1.55 20.98 -7.76
C ARG A 34 -1.86 21.01 -6.27
N GLU A 35 -1.24 21.92 -5.52
CA GLU A 35 -1.50 22.09 -4.09
C GLU A 35 -2.91 22.63 -3.82
N GLN A 36 -3.41 23.55 -4.64
CA GLN A 36 -4.78 24.05 -4.57
C GLN A 36 -5.80 22.95 -4.89
N GLU A 37 -5.60 22.20 -5.98
CA GLU A 37 -6.48 21.06 -6.33
C GLU A 37 -6.47 19.99 -5.23
N GLU A 38 -5.32 19.67 -4.64
CA GLU A 38 -5.22 18.71 -3.54
C GLU A 38 -5.95 19.23 -2.28
N ARG A 39 -5.83 20.52 -1.97
CA ARG A 39 -6.51 21.15 -0.84
C ARG A 39 -8.02 21.17 -1.02
N GLU A 40 -8.52 21.52 -2.21
CA GLU A 40 -9.95 21.48 -2.52
C GLU A 40 -10.50 20.05 -2.48
N GLN A 41 -9.77 19.06 -3.01
CA GLN A 41 -10.18 17.66 -2.93
C GLN A 41 -10.16 17.13 -1.48
N ALA A 42 -9.20 17.54 -0.67
CA ALA A 42 -9.13 17.18 0.75
C ALA A 42 -10.28 17.80 1.55
N GLU A 43 -10.61 19.07 1.30
CA GLU A 43 -11.74 19.76 1.93
C GLU A 43 -13.07 19.11 1.54
N LYS A 44 -13.27 18.81 0.25
CA LYS A 44 -14.46 18.12 -0.24
C LYS A 44 -14.63 16.73 0.39
N LYS A 45 -13.54 15.97 0.53
CA LYS A 45 -13.54 14.67 1.22
C LYS A 45 -13.85 14.80 2.71
N ARG A 46 -13.30 15.81 3.39
CA ARG A 46 -13.62 16.10 4.80
C ARG A 46 -15.09 16.44 4.98
N LEU A 47 -15.66 17.29 4.12
CA LEU A 47 -17.06 17.69 4.21
C LEU A 47 -18.00 16.51 3.94
N GLU A 48 -17.66 15.63 3.00
CA GLU A 48 -18.44 14.43 2.70
C GLU A 48 -18.35 13.38 3.83
N GLU A 49 -17.18 13.20 4.44
CA GLU A 49 -17.00 12.35 5.61
C GLU A 49 -17.75 12.90 6.83
N GLU A 50 -17.72 14.21 7.05
CA GLU A 50 -18.46 14.89 8.12
C GLU A 50 -19.98 14.77 7.90
N ARG A 51 -20.46 14.91 6.66
CA ARG A 51 -21.87 14.66 6.30
C ARG A 51 -22.26 13.21 6.57
N ARG A 52 -21.41 12.24 6.21
CA ARG A 52 -21.67 10.81 6.46
C ARG A 52 -21.71 10.49 7.96
N ARG A 53 -20.76 11.03 8.74
CA ARG A 53 -20.74 10.86 10.20
C ARG A 53 -21.96 11.51 10.86
N ALA A 54 -22.36 12.71 10.43
CA ALA A 54 -23.55 13.37 10.95
C ALA A 54 -24.84 12.59 10.64
N GLU A 55 -24.94 11.97 9.46
CA GLU A 55 -26.08 11.12 9.10
C GLU A 55 -26.10 9.80 9.90
N GLU A 56 -24.94 9.18 10.13
CA GLU A 56 -24.79 8.00 10.99
C GLU A 56 -25.13 8.32 12.46
N GLU A 57 -24.67 9.44 13.00
CA GLU A 57 -25.00 9.90 14.35
C GLU A 57 -26.49 10.25 14.47
N ALA A 58 -27.10 10.91 13.47
CA ALA A 58 -28.52 11.19 13.45
C ALA A 58 -29.36 9.90 13.40
N ARG A 59 -28.92 8.88 12.65
CA ARG A 59 -29.57 7.57 12.60
C ARG A 59 -29.43 6.82 13.93
N ARG A 60 -28.27 6.88 14.58
CA ARG A 60 -28.07 6.31 15.93
C ARG A 60 -28.94 7.02 16.97
N LEU A 61 -29.00 8.35 16.94
CA LEU A 61 -29.81 9.13 17.87
C LEU A 61 -31.31 8.82 17.74
N ARG A 62 -31.82 8.67 16.50
CA ARG A 62 -33.22 8.25 16.25
C ARG A 62 -33.51 6.85 16.80
N GLN A 63 -32.57 5.91 16.63
CA GLN A 63 -32.72 4.55 17.18
C GLN A 63 -32.67 4.53 18.71
N GLU A 64 -31.85 5.38 19.31
CA GLU A 64 -31.72 5.49 20.77
C GLU A 64 -32.96 6.16 21.39
N GLU A 65 -33.52 7.17 20.73
CA GLU A 65 -34.75 7.85 21.17
C GLU A 65 -35.99 6.94 21.03
N GLU A 66 -36.09 6.15 19.95
CA GLU A 66 -37.15 5.15 19.78
C GLU A 66 -37.05 4.03 20.83
N LYS A 67 -35.82 3.55 21.11
CA LYS A 67 -35.58 2.57 22.19
C LYS A 67 -35.93 3.13 23.56
N ARG A 68 -35.54 4.37 23.86
CA ARG A 68 -35.86 5.05 25.13
C ARG A 68 -37.38 5.18 25.31
N LYS A 69 -38.12 5.54 24.26
CA LYS A 69 -39.58 5.65 24.29
C LYS A 69 -40.26 4.29 24.50
N LYS A 70 -39.73 3.23 23.89
CA LYS A 70 -40.21 1.85 24.08
C LYS A 70 -39.91 1.31 25.48
N GLU A 71 -38.80 1.70 26.08
CA GLU A 71 -38.43 1.35 27.45
C GLU A 71 -39.28 2.12 28.48
N GLU A 72 -39.55 3.41 28.26
CA GLU A 72 -40.49 4.20 29.06
C GLU A 72 -41.92 3.65 29.00
N GLU A 73 -42.40 3.21 27.83
CA GLU A 73 -43.71 2.57 27.69
C GLU A 73 -43.77 1.21 28.39
N LYS A 74 -42.71 0.39 28.27
CA LYS A 74 -42.59 -0.90 28.95
C LYS A 74 -42.52 -0.74 30.46
N ASN A 75 -41.76 0.24 30.97
CA ASN A 75 -41.65 0.54 32.39
C ASN A 75 -42.99 1.08 32.96
N LYS A 76 -43.70 1.91 32.19
CA LYS A 76 -45.05 2.39 32.54
C LYS A 76 -46.06 1.25 32.56
N ARG A 77 -45.98 0.30 31.62
CA ARG A 77 -46.80 -0.92 31.61
C ARG A 77 -46.47 -1.86 32.77
N GLN A 78 -45.20 -1.95 33.15
CA GLN A 78 -44.74 -2.76 34.28
C GLN A 78 -45.17 -2.15 35.62
N GLN A 79 -45.13 -0.82 35.77
CA GLN A 79 -45.69 -0.12 36.95
C GLN A 79 -47.20 -0.33 37.10
N MET A 80 -47.95 -0.36 35.99
CA MET A 80 -49.40 -0.60 36.03
C MET A 80 -49.79 -2.08 36.18
N SER A 81 -48.86 -3.01 35.93
CA SER A 81 -49.06 -4.46 36.09
C SER A 81 -48.49 -5.02 37.40
N GLY A 82 -47.81 -4.20 38.20
CA GLY A 82 -47.07 -4.62 39.40
C GLY A 82 -47.89 -4.79 40.68
N VAL A 83 -49.20 -4.58 40.67
CA VAL A 83 -50.04 -4.63 41.89
C VAL A 83 -50.68 -6.02 42.13
N SER A 84 -50.52 -7.02 41.25
CA SER A 84 -51.29 -8.27 41.38
C SER A 84 -50.55 -9.59 41.19
N PHE A 85 -49.24 -9.67 41.42
CA PHE A 85 -48.62 -11.00 41.53
C PHE A 85 -47.37 -11.02 42.43
N ALA A 86 -47.60 -10.94 43.74
CA ALA A 86 -46.59 -11.21 44.76
C ALA A 86 -47.20 -12.08 45.87
N ALA A 87 -47.57 -13.31 45.54
CA ALA A 87 -47.81 -14.37 46.52
C ALA A 87 -47.66 -15.74 45.83
N ALA A 88 -46.49 -16.37 46.03
CA ALA A 88 -46.24 -17.82 46.09
C ALA A 88 -44.93 -18.18 45.38
N GLY A 89 -44.08 -18.95 46.06
CA GLY A 89 -43.04 -19.74 45.39
C GLY A 89 -41.64 -19.60 45.98
N THR A 90 -41.46 -20.17 47.16
CA THR A 90 -40.19 -20.61 47.74
C THR A 90 -39.38 -21.51 46.80
N GLY A 91 -38.06 -21.35 46.77
CA GLY A 91 -37.12 -22.47 46.60
C GLY A 91 -36.04 -22.34 45.51
N GLY A 92 -34.78 -22.35 45.95
CA GLY A 92 -33.73 -23.10 45.26
C GLY A 92 -32.65 -22.32 44.50
N GLY A 93 -31.44 -22.28 45.08
CA GLY A 93 -30.18 -22.52 44.36
C GLY A 93 -29.62 -21.42 43.45
N ARG A 94 -28.40 -20.96 43.75
CA ARG A 94 -27.60 -20.09 42.87
C ARG A 94 -27.31 -20.83 41.55
N ASN A 95 -27.77 -20.26 40.43
CA ASN A 95 -27.62 -20.82 39.09
C ASN A 95 -26.55 -20.07 38.29
N PHE A 96 -25.32 -19.98 38.81
CA PHE A 96 -24.19 -19.40 38.08
C PHE A 96 -23.30 -20.50 37.51
N VAL A 97 -23.24 -20.56 36.18
CA VAL A 97 -22.17 -21.26 35.44
C VAL A 97 -20.98 -20.30 35.37
N ILE A 98 -19.81 -20.74 35.83
CA ILE A 98 -18.53 -20.07 35.58
C ILE A 98 -18.13 -20.39 34.14
N PRO A 99 -18.15 -19.44 33.17
CA PRO A 99 -17.54 -19.71 31.88
C PRO A 99 -16.02 -19.78 32.06
N THR A 100 -15.46 -20.93 31.73
CA THR A 100 -14.01 -21.10 31.56
C THR A 100 -13.54 -20.10 30.50
N LYS A 101 -12.54 -19.29 30.85
CA LYS A 101 -11.89 -18.36 29.92
C LYS A 101 -11.23 -19.12 28.76
N THR A 102 -11.95 -19.26 27.66
CA THR A 102 -11.38 -19.50 26.31
C THR A 102 -11.23 -18.16 25.58
N GLU A 103 -10.50 -17.22 26.18
CA GLU A 103 -10.23 -15.86 25.67
C GLU A 103 -9.39 -15.78 24.37
N LYS A 104 -9.15 -16.91 23.68
CA LYS A 104 -8.24 -16.98 22.52
C LYS A 104 -8.93 -17.16 21.17
N ASN A 105 -10.24 -17.39 21.10
CA ASN A 105 -10.92 -17.63 19.81
C ASN A 105 -11.90 -16.50 19.38
N ASP A 106 -12.54 -15.80 20.33
CA ASP A 106 -13.53 -14.75 19.98
C ASP A 106 -12.93 -13.47 19.38
N LYS A 107 -11.64 -13.21 19.63
CA LYS A 107 -10.96 -12.02 19.10
C LYS A 107 -10.78 -12.09 17.58
N PHE A 108 -10.69 -13.29 17.01
CA PHE A 108 -10.60 -13.46 15.56
C PHE A 108 -11.97 -13.36 14.89
N GLY A 109 -13.04 -13.85 15.52
CA GLY A 109 -14.42 -13.69 15.02
C GLY A 109 -14.85 -12.22 14.97
N ASN A 110 -14.59 -11.46 16.05
CA ASN A 110 -14.91 -10.04 16.11
C ASN A 110 -14.12 -9.18 15.12
N ILE A 111 -12.87 -9.53 14.80
CA ILE A 111 -12.06 -8.80 13.81
C ILE A 111 -12.57 -9.05 12.38
N VAL A 112 -12.94 -10.29 12.04
CA VAL A 112 -13.50 -10.60 10.72
C VAL A 112 -14.86 -9.95 10.54
N GLN A 113 -15.69 -9.97 11.58
CA GLN A 113 -17.01 -9.33 11.58
C GLN A 113 -16.90 -7.80 11.53
N ALA A 114 -16.00 -7.17 12.30
CA ALA A 114 -15.74 -5.73 12.21
C ALA A 114 -15.14 -5.31 10.86
N LYS A 115 -14.29 -6.14 10.24
CA LYS A 115 -13.73 -5.87 8.90
C LYS A 115 -14.78 -6.02 7.80
N GLN A 116 -15.77 -6.88 7.99
CA GLN A 116 -16.92 -7.06 7.10
C GLN A 116 -17.97 -5.95 7.29
N GLU A 117 -18.10 -5.39 8.49
CA GLU A 117 -19.00 -4.28 8.82
C GLU A 117 -18.42 -2.89 8.52
N MET A 118 -17.09 -2.76 8.35
CA MET A 118 -16.40 -1.47 8.12
C MET A 118 -16.03 -1.19 6.65
N GLY A 119 -16.28 -2.13 5.73
CA GLY A 119 -16.15 -1.92 4.29
C GLY A 119 -17.51 -2.02 3.62
N MET A 120 -17.73 -1.30 2.50
CA MET A 120 -18.89 -1.59 1.64
C MET A 120 -18.93 -3.09 1.39
N THR A 121 -20.07 -3.73 1.66
CA THR A 121 -20.22 -5.17 1.41
C THR A 121 -19.94 -5.44 -0.07
N LYS A 122 -19.49 -6.66 -0.40
CA LYS A 122 -19.17 -7.02 -1.79
C LYS A 122 -20.35 -6.71 -2.73
N GLU A 123 -21.57 -6.96 -2.26
CA GLU A 123 -22.81 -6.63 -2.96
C GLU A 123 -23.01 -5.11 -3.14
N GLN A 124 -22.76 -4.31 -2.10
CA GLN A 124 -22.79 -2.84 -2.21
C GLN A 124 -21.75 -2.29 -3.18
N GLN A 125 -20.55 -2.88 -3.25
CA GLN A 125 -19.52 -2.47 -4.21
C GLN A 125 -19.93 -2.79 -5.65
N GLU A 126 -20.52 -3.98 -5.87
CA GLU A 126 -21.04 -4.39 -7.18
C GLU A 126 -22.22 -3.50 -7.61
N GLU A 127 -23.11 -3.16 -6.68
CA GLU A 127 -24.23 -2.24 -6.93
C GLU A 127 -23.73 -0.83 -7.22
N ALA A 128 -22.78 -0.30 -6.43
CA ALA A 128 -22.16 1.00 -6.69
C ALA A 128 -21.45 1.03 -8.06
N LYS A 129 -20.74 -0.05 -8.44
CA LYS A 129 -20.15 -0.20 -9.77
C LYS A 129 -21.22 -0.22 -10.86
N LYS A 130 -22.34 -0.93 -10.64
CA LYS A 130 -23.45 -1.00 -11.60
C LYS A 130 -24.11 0.37 -11.79
N VAL A 131 -24.38 1.08 -10.70
CA VAL A 131 -24.93 2.45 -10.73
C VAL A 131 -23.97 3.39 -11.44
N PHE A 132 -22.67 3.30 -11.16
CA PHE A 132 -21.65 4.08 -11.85
C PHE A 132 -21.65 3.80 -13.36
N MET A 133 -21.68 2.53 -13.78
CA MET A 133 -21.73 2.15 -15.20
C MET A 133 -22.99 2.66 -15.90
N ILE A 134 -24.15 2.65 -15.22
CA ILE A 134 -25.39 3.25 -15.72
C ILE A 134 -25.21 4.76 -15.89
N GLY A 135 -24.62 5.45 -14.91
CA GLY A 135 -24.31 6.87 -15.00
C GLY A 135 -23.40 7.22 -16.18
N VAL A 136 -22.35 6.41 -16.42
CA VAL A 136 -21.47 6.57 -17.58
C VAL A 136 -22.24 6.40 -18.89
N ARG A 137 -23.10 5.39 -18.99
CA ARG A 137 -23.93 5.17 -20.18
C ARG A 137 -24.89 6.32 -20.43
N ASN A 138 -25.55 6.82 -19.39
CA ASN A 138 -26.50 7.93 -19.50
C ASN A 138 -25.82 9.27 -19.83
N ALA A 139 -24.53 9.41 -19.49
CA ALA A 139 -23.75 10.60 -19.86
C ALA A 139 -23.38 10.63 -21.36
N ILE A 140 -23.52 9.52 -22.08
CA ILE A 140 -23.34 9.47 -23.54
C ILE A 140 -24.68 9.82 -24.17
N PRO A 141 -24.81 11.00 -24.83
CA PRO A 141 -26.08 11.41 -25.41
C PRO A 141 -26.49 10.48 -26.54
N GLU A 142 -27.79 10.22 -26.65
CA GLU A 142 -28.34 9.37 -27.70
C GLU A 142 -28.21 10.07 -29.07
N ALA A 143 -27.64 9.37 -30.05
CA ALA A 143 -27.28 9.95 -31.35
C ALA A 143 -28.49 10.39 -32.20
N SER A 144 -29.71 10.01 -31.82
CA SER A 144 -30.94 10.24 -32.60
C SER A 144 -31.41 11.70 -32.63
N GLY A 145 -30.92 12.56 -31.73
CA GLY A 145 -31.35 13.97 -31.62
C GLY A 145 -30.28 15.02 -31.85
N ILE A 146 -29.06 14.63 -32.25
CA ILE A 146 -27.90 15.54 -32.33
C ILE A 146 -27.60 15.91 -33.79
N SER A 147 -27.31 17.19 -34.06
CA SER A 147 -26.93 17.62 -35.41
C SER A 147 -25.56 17.04 -35.83
N ALA A 148 -25.32 16.89 -37.13
CA ALA A 148 -24.07 16.28 -37.64
C ALA A 148 -22.80 17.03 -37.22
N SER A 149 -22.88 18.35 -37.00
CA SER A 149 -21.76 19.17 -36.53
C SER A 149 -21.45 18.92 -35.05
N GLU A 150 -22.49 18.90 -34.21
CA GLU A 150 -22.37 18.62 -32.78
C GLU A 150 -21.92 17.18 -32.51
N LEU A 151 -22.35 16.23 -33.34
CA LEU A 151 -21.91 14.84 -33.24
C LEU A 151 -20.39 14.73 -33.43
N LYS A 152 -19.81 15.44 -34.40
CA LYS A 152 -18.35 15.48 -34.61
C LYS A 152 -17.62 16.10 -33.42
N ALA A 153 -18.17 17.16 -32.83
CA ALA A 153 -17.60 17.77 -31.63
C ALA A 153 -17.64 16.79 -30.44
N LYS A 154 -18.75 16.07 -30.26
CA LYS A 154 -18.91 15.11 -29.18
C LYS A 154 -18.00 13.89 -29.33
N ILE A 155 -17.80 13.39 -30.55
CA ILE A 155 -16.84 12.32 -30.83
C ILE A 155 -15.42 12.74 -30.39
N LYS A 156 -15.00 13.97 -30.70
CA LYS A 156 -13.69 14.49 -30.29
C LYS A 156 -13.57 14.61 -28.77
N GLU A 157 -14.62 15.10 -28.10
CA GLU A 157 -14.66 15.20 -26.64
C GLU A 157 -14.55 13.80 -25.98
N LEU A 158 -15.35 12.84 -26.44
CA LEU A 158 -15.32 11.46 -25.94
C LEU A 158 -13.96 10.81 -26.18
N HIS A 159 -13.35 11.01 -27.35
CA HIS A 159 -12.01 10.52 -27.65
C HIS A 159 -10.97 11.10 -26.68
N GLN A 160 -10.97 12.42 -26.45
CA GLN A 160 -10.06 13.05 -25.49
C GLN A 160 -10.25 12.50 -24.07
N ARG A 161 -11.51 12.30 -23.66
CA ARG A 161 -11.85 11.71 -22.37
C ARG A 161 -11.34 10.28 -22.25
N ILE A 162 -11.46 9.46 -23.30
CA ILE A 162 -10.95 8.08 -23.33
C ILE A 162 -9.43 8.07 -23.15
N CYS A 163 -8.68 8.86 -23.93
CA CYS A 163 -7.22 8.92 -23.81
C CYS A 163 -6.76 9.33 -22.39
N LYS A 164 -7.48 10.27 -21.75
CA LYS A 164 -7.20 10.65 -20.37
C LYS A 164 -7.45 9.49 -19.40
N LEU A 165 -8.59 8.82 -19.52
CA LEU A 165 -8.93 7.66 -18.67
C LEU A 165 -7.97 6.49 -18.86
N GLU A 166 -7.46 6.27 -20.07
CA GLU A 166 -6.43 5.26 -20.35
C GLU A 166 -5.10 5.59 -19.66
N THR A 167 -4.71 6.87 -19.67
CA THR A 167 -3.53 7.35 -18.95
C THR A 167 -3.68 7.16 -17.45
N ASP A 168 -4.80 7.61 -16.90
CA ASP A 168 -5.11 7.48 -15.46
C ASP A 168 -5.14 6.00 -15.04
N LYS A 169 -5.69 5.12 -15.89
CA LYS A 169 -5.70 3.66 -15.67
C LYS A 169 -4.28 3.11 -15.59
N TYR A 170 -3.40 3.47 -16.53
CA TYR A 170 -2.00 3.03 -16.54
C TYR A 170 -1.27 3.44 -15.25
N ASP A 171 -1.44 4.69 -14.82
CA ASP A 171 -0.82 5.20 -13.59
C ASP A 171 -1.33 4.47 -12.33
N LEU A 172 -2.63 4.19 -12.27
CA LEU A 172 -3.23 3.42 -11.19
C LEU A 172 -2.74 1.97 -11.16
N GLU A 173 -2.67 1.31 -12.32
CA GLU A 173 -2.14 -0.06 -12.44
C GLU A 173 -0.67 -0.12 -12.02
N LYS A 174 0.16 0.85 -12.46
CA LYS A 174 1.56 0.93 -12.06
C LYS A 174 1.74 1.23 -10.58
N ARG A 175 0.88 2.07 -9.99
CA ARG A 175 0.88 2.30 -8.54
C ARG A 175 0.49 1.04 -7.77
N HIS A 176 -0.53 0.32 -8.23
CA HIS A 176 -0.97 -0.93 -7.64
C HIS A 176 0.14 -1.98 -7.67
N GLU A 177 0.81 -2.16 -8.82
CA GLU A 177 1.96 -3.06 -8.96
C GLU A 177 3.10 -2.73 -7.97
N ARG A 178 3.40 -1.44 -7.75
CA ARG A 178 4.39 -1.02 -6.75
C ARG A 178 3.93 -1.36 -5.32
N GLN A 179 2.65 -1.17 -5.01
CA GLN A 179 2.09 -1.49 -3.69
C GLN A 179 2.11 -3.00 -3.42
N GLU A 180 1.69 -3.80 -4.38
CA GLU A 180 1.73 -5.26 -4.30
C GLU A 180 3.17 -5.76 -4.10
N ASN A 181 4.14 -5.25 -4.88
CA ASN A 181 5.54 -5.63 -4.75
C ASN A 181 6.19 -5.18 -3.44
N ALA A 182 5.73 -4.05 -2.86
CA ALA A 182 6.19 -3.58 -1.55
C ALA A 182 5.58 -4.40 -0.41
N GLY A 183 4.30 -4.79 -0.52
CA GLY A 183 3.58 -5.60 0.48
C GLY A 183 3.98 -7.07 0.50
N HIS A 184 4.29 -7.67 -0.65
CA HIS A 184 4.72 -9.08 -0.72
C HIS A 184 6.17 -9.31 -0.28
N LYS A 185 7.04 -8.28 -0.34
CA LYS A 185 8.45 -8.40 0.09
C LYS A 185 8.67 -8.15 1.58
N LYS A 186 7.72 -7.55 2.29
CA LYS A 186 7.84 -7.30 3.72
C LYS A 186 6.45 -7.33 4.34
N GLY A 187 6.25 -8.17 5.36
CA GLY A 187 5.09 -8.12 6.26
C GLY A 187 5.06 -6.83 7.10
N VAL A 188 5.22 -5.68 6.44
CA VAL A 188 5.23 -4.34 7.00
C VAL A 188 3.84 -3.77 6.78
N ASP A 189 3.29 -3.26 7.88
CA ASP A 189 1.98 -2.63 7.95
C ASP A 189 1.83 -1.53 6.88
N PRO A 190 0.68 -1.46 6.15
CA PRO A 190 0.40 -0.42 5.17
C PRO A 190 0.63 1.01 5.66
N SER A 191 0.55 1.25 6.97
CA SER A 191 0.81 2.55 7.59
C SER A 191 2.30 2.95 7.60
N ASP A 192 3.24 2.01 7.54
CA ASP A 192 4.69 2.27 7.56
C ASP A 192 5.28 2.52 6.17
N ALA A 193 4.52 2.21 5.11
CA ALA A 193 4.95 2.38 3.72
C ALA A 193 4.97 3.85 3.24
N ASN A 194 4.31 4.77 3.97
CA ASN A 194 4.22 6.20 3.62
C ASN A 194 5.11 7.11 4.51
N GLY A 195 6.04 6.56 5.28
CA GLY A 195 6.94 7.33 6.15
C GLY A 195 8.09 8.02 5.41
N ARG A 196 8.54 9.19 5.91
CA ARG A 196 9.73 9.93 5.43
C ARG A 196 11.05 9.15 5.59
N HIS A 197 11.05 8.13 6.45
CA HIS A 197 12.22 7.31 6.75
C HIS A 197 11.95 5.85 6.34
N PRO A 198 12.95 5.11 5.86
CA PRO A 198 12.78 3.73 5.43
C PRO A 198 12.21 2.86 6.56
N PRO A 199 11.33 1.88 6.23
CA PRO A 199 10.64 1.08 7.23
C PRO A 199 11.62 0.26 8.07
N LYS A 200 11.37 0.19 9.39
CA LYS A 200 12.21 -0.54 10.33
C LYS A 200 12.22 -2.03 9.97
N VAL A 201 13.42 -2.56 9.67
CA VAL A 201 13.58 -3.99 9.37
C VAL A 201 13.44 -4.79 10.67
N GLN A 202 12.42 -5.64 10.76
CA GLN A 202 12.32 -6.63 11.82
C GLN A 202 13.33 -7.75 11.54
N VAL A 203 14.45 -7.74 12.25
CA VAL A 203 15.40 -8.86 12.29
C VAL A 203 14.83 -9.97 13.16
N PHE A 204 14.74 -11.18 12.59
CA PHE A 204 14.12 -12.36 13.23
C PHE A 204 14.97 -12.93 14.37
N SER A 205 16.25 -12.59 14.44
CA SER A 205 17.19 -13.13 15.42
C SER A 205 17.49 -12.10 16.52
N LYS A 206 17.32 -12.50 17.78
CA LYS A 206 17.79 -11.72 18.95
C LYS A 206 19.30 -11.47 18.94
N TYR A 207 20.06 -12.22 18.14
CA TYR A 207 21.51 -12.12 18.02
C TYR A 207 21.94 -11.04 17.00
N ASP A 208 21.09 -10.64 16.05
CA ASP A 208 21.41 -9.59 15.07
C ASP A 208 21.56 -8.21 15.70
N ARG A 209 20.92 -7.99 16.87
CA ARG A 209 20.99 -6.73 17.63
C ARG A 209 22.04 -6.75 18.72
N GLN A 210 22.79 -7.84 18.88
CA GLN A 210 23.80 -7.93 19.91
C GLN A 210 25.07 -7.20 19.44
N ILE A 211 25.35 -6.06 20.07
CA ILE A 211 26.58 -5.31 19.82
C ILE A 211 27.77 -6.20 20.21
N ASP A 212 28.59 -6.57 19.22
CA ASP A 212 29.80 -7.34 19.43
C ASP A 212 30.80 -6.54 20.29
N ARG A 213 31.03 -7.03 21.51
CA ARG A 213 31.90 -6.38 22.50
C ARG A 213 33.39 -6.63 22.25
N ARG A 214 33.75 -7.49 21.30
CA ARG A 214 35.15 -7.75 20.91
C ARG A 214 35.75 -6.55 20.20
N ASN A 215 37.06 -6.35 20.37
CA ASN A 215 37.77 -5.28 19.67
C ASN A 215 37.93 -5.61 18.16
N PHE A 216 38.28 -4.62 17.35
CA PHE A 216 38.38 -4.77 15.90
C PHE A 216 39.33 -5.91 15.49
N ARG A 217 40.46 -6.06 16.19
CA ARG A 217 41.46 -7.09 15.92
C ARG A 217 40.89 -8.49 16.17
N GLU A 218 40.21 -8.68 17.29
CA GLU A 218 39.54 -9.94 17.66
C GLU A 218 38.40 -10.31 16.71
N ARG A 219 37.61 -9.32 16.26
CA ARG A 219 36.58 -9.55 15.23
C ARG A 219 37.19 -9.96 13.91
N ARG A 220 38.29 -9.32 13.50
CA ARG A 220 38.96 -9.61 12.24
C ARG A 220 39.55 -11.02 12.22
N LEU A 221 40.18 -11.44 13.33
CA LEU A 221 40.74 -12.79 13.50
C LEU A 221 39.71 -13.92 13.28
N MET A 222 38.42 -13.66 13.57
CA MET A 222 37.33 -14.63 13.36
C MET A 222 36.98 -14.86 11.89
N TYR A 223 37.41 -13.97 10.99
CA TYR A 223 37.15 -14.07 9.54
C TYR A 223 38.42 -14.30 8.72
N GLU A 224 39.60 -14.28 9.35
CA GLU A 224 40.89 -14.48 8.67
C GLU A 224 41.19 -15.97 8.37
N ASN A 225 40.58 -16.90 9.10
CA ASN A 225 40.74 -18.33 8.88
C ASN A 225 39.50 -18.91 8.17
N LYS A 226 39.69 -19.58 7.02
CA LYS A 226 38.60 -20.17 6.22
C LYS A 226 37.73 -21.20 6.98
N ASN A 227 38.22 -21.71 8.11
CA ASN A 227 37.53 -22.69 8.96
C ASN A 227 37.05 -22.09 10.30
N ALA A 228 37.13 -20.76 10.48
CA ALA A 228 36.66 -20.11 11.70
C ALA A 228 35.15 -19.93 11.63
N PHE A 229 34.43 -20.91 12.17
CA PHE A 229 33.02 -20.73 12.50
C PHE A 229 32.91 -19.86 13.75
N PRO A 230 31.93 -18.95 13.84
CA PRO A 230 31.71 -18.16 15.04
C PRO A 230 31.25 -19.09 16.17
N CYS A 231 32.21 -19.55 16.99
CA CYS A 231 31.91 -20.28 18.22
C CYS A 231 31.44 -19.25 19.26
N PHE A 232 30.14 -19.01 19.29
CA PHE A 232 29.53 -18.25 20.37
C PHE A 232 29.71 -19.00 21.70
N PRO A 233 29.99 -18.33 22.83
CA PRO A 233 30.10 -18.99 24.12
C PRO A 233 28.83 -19.81 24.41
N GLY A 234 28.99 -21.12 24.64
CA GLY A 234 27.87 -22.03 24.94
C GLY A 234 27.17 -22.65 23.73
N VAL A 235 27.66 -22.45 22.50
CA VAL A 235 27.12 -23.09 21.29
C VAL A 235 28.13 -24.11 20.76
N PRO A 236 27.75 -25.38 20.53
CA PRO A 236 28.65 -26.38 19.96
C PRO A 236 29.10 -25.96 18.55
N PRO A 237 30.33 -26.29 18.13
CA PRO A 237 30.82 -25.95 16.81
C PRO A 237 29.91 -26.55 15.72
N PRO A 238 29.69 -25.85 14.60
CA PRO A 238 28.82 -26.36 13.55
C PRO A 238 29.43 -27.62 12.90
N PRO A 239 28.58 -28.54 12.41
CA PRO A 239 29.03 -29.77 11.80
C PRO A 239 29.85 -29.52 10.52
N THR A 240 30.85 -30.35 10.30
CA THR A 240 31.70 -30.32 9.10
C THR A 240 30.87 -30.54 7.84
N VAL A 241 30.87 -29.56 6.94
CA VAL A 241 30.17 -29.63 5.66
C VAL A 241 31.08 -30.33 4.64
N PHE A 242 30.69 -31.51 4.16
CA PHE A 242 31.33 -32.16 3.03
C PHE A 242 30.67 -31.68 1.73
N GLU A 243 31.41 -30.96 0.89
CA GLU A 243 30.92 -30.53 -0.42
C GLU A 243 30.94 -31.73 -1.38
N LYS A 244 29.79 -32.02 -2.01
CA LYS A 244 29.70 -33.08 -3.03
C LYS A 244 30.30 -32.57 -4.33
N ILE A 245 31.54 -32.95 -4.61
CA ILE A 245 32.16 -32.77 -5.92
C ILE A 245 31.50 -33.75 -6.88
N PHE A 246 30.73 -33.25 -7.84
CA PHE A 246 30.18 -34.08 -8.92
C PHE A 246 31.33 -34.49 -9.85
N ARG A 247 31.47 -35.80 -10.06
CA ARG A 247 32.50 -36.37 -10.94
C ARG A 247 32.04 -36.15 -12.38
N LYS A 248 32.70 -35.25 -13.13
CA LYS A 248 32.44 -35.04 -14.56
C LYS A 248 32.60 -36.35 -15.33
N TYR A 249 31.74 -36.59 -16.31
CA TYR A 249 31.81 -37.76 -17.17
C TYR A 249 32.88 -37.55 -18.25
N ALA A 250 33.52 -38.64 -18.71
CA ALA A 250 34.64 -38.55 -19.66
C ALA A 250 34.31 -37.79 -20.96
N HIS A 251 33.04 -37.83 -21.41
CA HIS A 251 32.59 -37.06 -22.58
C HIS A 251 32.62 -35.54 -22.34
N GLU A 252 32.30 -35.08 -21.12
CA GLU A 252 32.31 -33.65 -20.77
C GLU A 252 33.75 -33.13 -20.67
N ILE A 253 34.69 -34.01 -20.30
CA ILE A 253 36.12 -33.69 -20.27
C ILE A 253 36.64 -33.58 -21.70
N GLN A 254 36.25 -34.52 -22.56
CA GLN A 254 36.66 -34.53 -23.96
C GLN A 254 36.08 -33.36 -24.75
N GLU A 255 34.81 -32.98 -24.52
CA GLU A 255 34.22 -31.77 -25.11
C GLU A 255 34.90 -30.49 -24.64
N ASP A 256 35.34 -30.43 -23.38
CA ASP A 256 36.09 -29.29 -22.85
C ASP A 256 37.54 -29.25 -23.42
N GLU A 257 38.17 -30.41 -23.66
CA GLU A 257 39.48 -30.53 -24.31
C GLU A 257 39.43 -30.18 -25.81
N ASP A 258 38.45 -30.71 -26.54
CA ASP A 258 38.22 -30.43 -27.97
C ASP A 258 37.94 -28.92 -28.18
N ARG A 259 37.13 -28.31 -27.30
CA ARG A 259 36.88 -26.86 -27.33
C ARG A 259 38.14 -26.05 -27.05
N ALA A 260 39.01 -26.52 -26.16
CA ALA A 260 40.27 -25.84 -25.86
C ALA A 260 41.28 -25.98 -27.01
N GLU A 261 41.30 -27.10 -27.73
CA GLU A 261 42.11 -27.28 -28.93
C GLU A 261 41.63 -26.38 -30.08
N ASP A 262 40.32 -26.24 -30.28
CA ASP A 262 39.73 -25.33 -31.26
C ASP A 262 40.08 -23.86 -30.98
N GLU A 263 39.99 -23.44 -29.70
CA GLU A 263 40.37 -22.08 -29.28
C GLU A 263 41.88 -21.82 -29.44
N GLN A 264 42.72 -22.84 -29.27
CA GLN A 264 44.16 -22.73 -29.46
C GLN A 264 44.55 -22.70 -30.95
N TYR A 265 43.78 -23.35 -31.82
CA TYR A 265 43.98 -23.32 -33.27
C TYR A 265 43.61 -21.96 -33.88
N ASP A 266 42.50 -21.35 -33.41
CA ASP A 266 42.04 -20.02 -33.82
C ASP A 266 43.03 -18.91 -33.42
N TRP A 267 43.60 -19.00 -32.21
CA TRP A 267 44.63 -18.07 -31.76
C TRP A 267 45.98 -18.24 -32.49
N GLY A 268 46.26 -19.43 -33.01
CA GLY A 268 47.48 -19.72 -33.77
C GLY A 268 47.46 -19.16 -35.20
N GLN A 269 46.29 -19.10 -35.85
CA GLN A 269 46.16 -18.52 -37.19
C GLN A 269 46.17 -16.99 -37.21
N ALA A 270 45.69 -16.35 -36.14
CA ALA A 270 45.68 -14.88 -36.02
C ALA A 270 47.07 -14.26 -35.78
N ALA A 271 48.12 -15.07 -35.59
CA ALA A 271 49.46 -14.60 -35.27
C ALA A 271 50.44 -14.57 -36.47
N ASP A 272 50.05 -15.12 -37.63
CA ASP A 272 50.92 -15.28 -38.82
C ASP A 272 50.46 -14.48 -40.07
N GLU A 273 49.50 -13.54 -39.92
CA GLU A 273 49.15 -12.49 -40.91
C GLU A 273 49.58 -11.10 -40.41
#